data_AF-A0A9W8MRT2-F1
#
_entry.id   AF-A0A9W8MRT2-F1
#
_cell.length_a   1.000
_cell.length_b   1.000
_cell.length_c   1.000
_cell.angle_alpha   90.00
_cell.angle_beta   90.00
_cell.angle_gamma   90.00
#
_symmetry.space_group_name_H-M   'P 1'
#
loop_
_entity.id
_entity.type
_entity.pdbx_description
1 polymer ?
#
loop_
_entity_poly.entity_id
_entity_poly.type
_entity_poly.pdbx_seq_one_letter_code
_entity_poly.pdbx_strand_id
1 'polypeptide(L)'
;MMLCSLALGHKTPWDTVEFEALRVGFDLSLNAQNPDRTLLERTRAFEEQDLALLFGAMFDRKPKGVKDIADHVRCVVSGVIPEDQKEYMDALAAIFQKRVLVYLEGVGHPPSCRDSLVDARQFEQDKDSSNLRCLLLLQASSDSDLMPFGSDWTIRFELTLPDEEANDAVPISWHTCLRSGEVTLSPAVLEILTKPSRTRHHAEWEHWFHSQLLVSCMGSQYTAL
;
A
#
# COMPACT_ATOMS: atom_id res chain seq x y z
N MET A 1 -15.50 -14.90 -26.57
CA MET A 1 -15.37 -14.64 -28.02
C MET A 1 -15.03 -13.17 -28.28
N MET A 2 -15.82 -12.22 -27.76
CA MET A 2 -15.54 -10.77 -27.80
C MET A 2 -14.24 -10.35 -27.09
N LEU A 3 -13.87 -11.09 -26.05
CA LEU A 3 -12.78 -10.84 -25.11
C LEU A 3 -11.41 -10.61 -25.77
N CYS A 4 -11.03 -11.45 -26.73
CA CYS A 4 -9.73 -11.33 -27.39
C CYS A 4 -9.77 -10.37 -28.59
N SER A 5 -10.95 -10.09 -29.16
CA SER A 5 -11.05 -9.06 -30.20
C SER A 5 -10.99 -7.66 -29.57
N LEU A 6 -11.57 -7.50 -28.37
CA LEU A 6 -11.45 -6.29 -27.55
C LEU A 6 -10.03 -6.10 -27.01
N ALA A 7 -9.41 -7.13 -26.43
CA ALA A 7 -8.09 -7.02 -25.83
C ALA A 7 -6.94 -6.90 -26.85
N LEU A 8 -7.03 -7.58 -28.00
CA LEU A 8 -5.95 -7.61 -29.01
C LEU A 8 -6.23 -6.68 -30.21
N GLY A 9 -7.40 -6.03 -30.27
CA GLY A 9 -7.78 -5.18 -31.40
C GLY A 9 -7.81 -5.91 -32.75
N HIS A 10 -7.92 -7.25 -32.75
CA HIS A 10 -7.77 -8.09 -33.93
C HIS A 10 -9.12 -8.60 -34.42
N LYS A 11 -9.34 -8.64 -35.75
CA LYS A 11 -10.60 -9.13 -36.36
C LYS A 11 -10.82 -10.63 -36.18
N THR A 12 -9.74 -11.40 -36.12
CA THR A 12 -9.71 -12.84 -35.87
C THR A 12 -8.64 -13.14 -34.83
N PRO A 13 -8.89 -12.81 -33.55
CA PRO A 13 -7.89 -12.94 -32.49
C PRO A 13 -7.58 -14.40 -32.16
N TRP A 14 -8.47 -15.34 -32.46
CA TRP A 14 -8.36 -16.76 -32.09
C TRP A 14 -7.25 -17.54 -32.81
N ASP A 15 -6.78 -17.04 -33.94
CA ASP A 15 -5.68 -17.66 -34.70
C ASP A 15 -4.32 -17.03 -34.36
N THR A 16 -4.28 -16.14 -33.36
CA THR A 16 -3.08 -15.42 -32.95
C THR A 16 -2.32 -16.20 -31.87
N VAL A 17 -0.99 -16.11 -31.90
CA VAL A 17 -0.13 -16.69 -30.86
C VAL A 17 -0.39 -16.04 -29.49
N GLU A 18 -0.82 -14.79 -29.48
CA GLU A 18 -1.23 -14.03 -28.29
C GLU A 18 -2.50 -14.61 -27.66
N PHE A 19 -3.49 -15.02 -28.47
CA PHE A 19 -4.68 -15.70 -27.97
C PHE A 19 -4.35 -17.06 -27.37
N GLU A 20 -3.48 -17.83 -28.02
CA GLU A 20 -3.10 -19.13 -27.50
C GLU A 20 -2.29 -19.00 -26.20
N ALA A 21 -1.41 -17.99 -26.11
CA ALA A 21 -0.71 -17.65 -24.86
C ALA A 21 -1.67 -17.20 -23.76
N LEU A 22 -2.68 -16.37 -24.09
CA LEU A 22 -3.75 -15.99 -23.16
C LEU A 22 -4.57 -17.21 -22.74
N ARG A 23 -4.96 -18.09 -23.66
CA ARG A 23 -5.75 -19.30 -23.36
C ARG A 23 -4.99 -20.22 -22.41
N VAL A 24 -3.70 -20.45 -22.67
CA VAL A 24 -2.86 -21.30 -21.82
C VAL A 24 -2.58 -20.65 -20.46
N GLY A 25 -2.41 -19.33 -20.40
CA GLY A 25 -2.08 -18.60 -19.16
C GLY A 25 -3.28 -18.16 -18.30
N PHE A 26 -4.46 -17.94 -18.89
CA PHE A 26 -5.64 -17.36 -18.24
C PHE A 26 -6.83 -18.32 -18.10
N ASP A 27 -6.81 -19.51 -18.70
CA ASP A 27 -7.89 -20.49 -18.52
C ASP A 27 -7.78 -21.22 -17.17
N LEU A 28 -7.90 -20.43 -16.09
CA LEU A 28 -7.77 -20.91 -14.72
C LEU A 28 -8.86 -21.93 -14.42
N SER A 29 -8.46 -23.10 -13.91
CA SER A 29 -9.42 -24.02 -13.32
C SER A 29 -10.01 -23.40 -12.06
N LEU A 30 -11.34 -23.22 -12.05
CA LEU A 30 -12.06 -22.64 -10.92
C LEU A 30 -12.35 -23.68 -9.84
N ASN A 31 -12.10 -24.96 -10.12
CA ASN A 31 -12.32 -26.06 -9.20
C ASN A 31 -11.27 -27.15 -9.45
N ALA A 32 -10.38 -27.36 -8.48
CA ALA A 32 -9.33 -28.38 -8.58
C ALA A 32 -9.87 -29.82 -8.75
N GLN A 33 -11.09 -30.09 -8.29
CA GLN A 33 -11.77 -31.39 -8.44
C GLN A 33 -12.56 -31.51 -9.75
N ASN A 34 -12.76 -30.42 -10.49
CA ASN A 34 -13.42 -30.42 -11.80
C ASN A 34 -12.65 -29.52 -12.79
N PRO A 35 -11.65 -30.08 -13.48
CA PRO A 35 -10.77 -29.32 -14.37
C PRO A 35 -11.48 -28.76 -15.61
N ASP A 36 -12.65 -29.28 -15.97
CA ASP A 36 -13.45 -28.75 -17.09
C ASP A 36 -14.19 -27.45 -16.72
N ARG A 37 -14.24 -27.12 -15.42
CA ARG A 37 -14.84 -25.89 -14.90
C ARG A 37 -13.82 -24.76 -14.89
N THR A 38 -13.60 -24.18 -16.05
CA THR A 38 -12.59 -23.16 -16.24
C THR A 38 -13.16 -21.75 -16.26
N LEU A 39 -12.29 -20.75 -16.09
CA LEU A 39 -12.66 -19.35 -16.23
C LEU A 39 -13.18 -19.05 -17.65
N LEU A 40 -12.60 -19.66 -18.68
CA LEU A 40 -13.06 -19.50 -20.07
C LEU A 40 -14.45 -20.13 -20.28
N GLU A 41 -14.72 -21.30 -19.69
CA GLU A 41 -16.04 -21.95 -19.75
C GLU A 41 -17.13 -21.06 -19.13
N ARG A 42 -16.86 -20.50 -17.95
CA ARG A 42 -17.82 -19.61 -17.26
C ARG A 42 -18.05 -18.29 -17.99
N THR A 43 -16.98 -17.69 -18.53
CA THR A 43 -17.06 -16.40 -19.23
C THR A 43 -17.74 -16.47 -20.59
N ARG A 44 -17.90 -17.67 -21.19
CA ARG A 44 -18.69 -17.83 -22.42
C ARG A 44 -20.17 -17.53 -22.26
N ALA A 45 -20.70 -17.64 -21.04
CA ALA A 45 -22.10 -17.38 -20.73
C ALA A 45 -22.37 -15.93 -20.32
N PHE A 46 -21.35 -15.07 -20.26
CA PHE A 46 -21.46 -13.70 -19.78
C PHE A 46 -21.84 -12.76 -20.94
N GLU A 47 -22.64 -11.75 -20.64
CA GLU A 47 -22.83 -10.64 -21.57
C GLU A 47 -21.58 -9.73 -21.58
N GLU A 48 -21.45 -8.88 -22.60
CA GLU A 48 -20.28 -8.02 -22.78
C GLU A 48 -20.02 -7.11 -21.55
N GLN A 49 -21.09 -6.60 -20.94
CA GLN A 49 -21.02 -5.77 -19.74
C GLN A 49 -20.50 -6.56 -18.53
N ASP A 50 -20.93 -7.81 -18.35
CA ASP A 50 -20.48 -8.67 -17.26
C ASP A 50 -19.01 -9.09 -17.43
N LEU A 51 -18.58 -9.31 -18.67
CA LEU A 51 -17.17 -9.54 -18.98
C LEU A 51 -16.34 -8.32 -18.61
N ALA A 52 -16.75 -7.11 -18.99
CA ALA A 52 -16.05 -5.88 -18.64
C ALA A 52 -15.93 -5.69 -17.12
N LEU A 53 -17.00 -6.01 -16.36
CA LEU A 53 -16.98 -5.98 -14.89
C LEU A 53 -16.04 -7.04 -14.29
N LEU A 54 -16.05 -8.26 -14.84
CA LEU A 54 -15.13 -9.32 -14.41
C LEU A 54 -13.67 -8.92 -14.66
N PHE A 55 -13.36 -8.34 -15.82
CA PHE A 55 -12.03 -7.79 -16.08
C PHE A 55 -11.68 -6.68 -15.10
N GLY A 56 -12.57 -5.72 -14.89
CA GLY A 56 -12.40 -4.69 -13.88
C GLY A 56 -12.05 -5.30 -12.53
N ALA A 57 -12.78 -6.32 -12.09
CA ALA A 57 -12.56 -7.00 -10.81
C ALA A 57 -11.28 -7.85 -10.76
N MET A 58 -10.87 -8.48 -11.86
CA MET A 58 -9.63 -9.26 -11.95
C MET A 58 -8.38 -8.39 -11.89
N PHE A 59 -8.49 -7.14 -12.35
CA PHE A 59 -7.41 -6.17 -12.37
C PHE A 59 -7.52 -5.13 -11.25
N ASP A 60 -8.64 -5.09 -10.50
CA ASP A 60 -8.81 -4.27 -9.31
C ASP A 60 -8.00 -4.82 -8.15
N ARG A 61 -6.75 -4.37 -8.11
CA ARG A 61 -5.78 -4.64 -7.04
C ARG A 61 -5.74 -3.50 -6.04
N LYS A 62 -6.74 -2.62 -5.99
CA LYS A 62 -6.79 -1.60 -4.94
C LYS A 62 -7.03 -2.27 -3.59
N PRO A 63 -6.37 -1.82 -2.52
CA PRO A 63 -6.64 -2.33 -1.18
C PRO A 63 -8.08 -2.01 -0.80
N LYS A 64 -8.82 -3.01 -0.33
CA LYS A 64 -10.20 -2.89 0.18
C LYS A 64 -10.22 -2.60 1.67
N GLY A 65 -9.12 -2.90 2.36
CA GLY A 65 -8.89 -2.47 3.73
C GLY A 65 -7.56 -2.93 4.28
N VAL A 66 -7.38 -2.73 5.59
CA VAL A 66 -6.12 -3.00 6.29
C VAL A 66 -5.60 -4.43 6.12
N LYS A 67 -6.49 -5.43 6.00
CA LYS A 67 -6.10 -6.84 5.87
C LYS A 67 -5.29 -7.12 4.60
N ASP A 68 -5.48 -6.32 3.56
CA ASP A 68 -4.77 -6.49 2.30
C ASP A 68 -3.32 -5.99 2.36
N ILE A 69 -2.97 -5.20 3.39
CA ILE A 69 -1.66 -4.56 3.53
C ILE A 69 -0.93 -4.99 4.81
N ALA A 70 -1.66 -5.23 5.91
CA ALA A 70 -1.08 -5.45 7.24
C ALA A 70 -0.02 -6.55 7.26
N ASP A 71 -0.29 -7.66 6.58
CA ASP A 71 0.61 -8.81 6.52
C ASP A 71 1.85 -8.55 5.65
N HIS A 72 1.90 -7.44 4.92
CA HIS A 72 3.02 -7.03 4.06
C HIS A 72 3.90 -5.93 4.68
N VAL A 73 3.47 -5.30 5.78
CA VAL A 73 4.27 -4.29 6.48
C VAL A 73 5.34 -4.96 7.35
N ARG A 74 6.60 -4.57 7.18
CA ARG A 74 7.74 -5.04 7.98
C ARG A 74 8.57 -3.87 8.45
N CYS A 75 8.90 -3.83 9.74
CA CYS A 75 9.87 -2.89 10.26
C CYS A 75 11.15 -3.63 10.64
N VAL A 76 12.29 -3.13 10.18
CA VAL A 76 13.60 -3.71 10.47
C VAL A 76 14.53 -2.60 10.93
N VAL A 77 15.49 -2.96 11.77
CA VAL A 77 16.57 -2.07 12.16
C VAL A 77 17.67 -2.16 11.09
N SER A 78 18.15 -1.01 10.62
CA SER A 78 19.19 -0.90 9.61
C SER A 78 20.42 -0.16 10.17
N GLY A 79 21.58 -0.39 9.56
CA GLY A 79 22.85 0.17 10.00
C GLY A 79 23.57 -0.63 11.11
N VAL A 80 24.68 -0.08 11.60
CA VAL A 80 25.50 -0.68 12.67
C VAL A 80 24.95 -0.22 14.01
N ILE A 81 24.27 -1.12 14.71
CA ILE A 81 23.73 -0.85 16.05
C ILE A 81 24.67 -1.47 17.08
N PRO A 82 25.10 -0.71 18.10
CA PRO A 82 25.83 -1.27 19.24
C PRO A 82 25.04 -2.43 19.89
N GLU A 83 25.72 -3.51 20.27
CA GLU A 83 25.05 -4.72 20.79
C GLU A 83 24.21 -4.43 22.05
N ASP A 84 24.63 -3.47 22.87
CA ASP A 84 23.92 -2.99 24.06
C ASP A 84 22.65 -2.18 23.75
N GLN A 85 22.47 -1.73 22.51
CA GLN A 85 21.29 -0.99 22.04
C GLN A 85 20.34 -1.83 21.18
N LYS A 86 20.74 -3.04 20.82
CA LYS A 86 20.00 -3.89 19.87
C LYS A 86 18.59 -4.23 20.35
N GLU A 87 18.45 -4.69 21.60
CA GLU A 87 17.13 -5.01 22.18
C GLU A 87 16.21 -3.79 22.23
N TYR A 88 16.77 -2.62 22.55
CA TYR A 88 16.05 -1.36 22.54
C TYR A 88 15.56 -0.99 21.13
N MET A 89 16.42 -1.11 20.12
CA MET A 89 16.06 -0.84 18.73
C MET A 89 15.03 -1.82 18.17
N ASP A 90 15.14 -3.10 18.51
CA ASP A 90 14.14 -4.11 18.15
C ASP A 90 12.77 -3.79 18.78
N ALA A 91 12.76 -3.33 20.03
CA ALA A 91 11.54 -2.89 20.69
C ALA A 91 10.93 -1.65 20.00
N LEU A 92 11.75 -0.68 19.59
CA LEU A 92 11.28 0.49 18.84
C LEU A 92 10.71 0.11 17.47
N ALA A 93 11.36 -0.81 16.73
CA ALA A 93 10.84 -1.32 15.47
C ALA A 93 9.48 -2.01 15.64
N ALA A 94 9.33 -2.81 16.71
CA ALA A 94 8.05 -3.44 17.04
C ALA A 94 6.95 -2.41 17.40
N ILE A 95 7.30 -1.37 18.16
CA ILE A 95 6.37 -0.27 18.50
C ILE A 95 5.96 0.50 17.23
N PHE A 96 6.93 0.84 16.38
CA PHE A 96 6.70 1.52 15.10
C PHE A 96 5.75 0.70 14.24
N GLN A 97 6.05 -0.59 14.01
CA GLN A 97 5.20 -1.47 13.23
C GLN A 97 3.77 -1.52 13.79
N LYS A 98 3.63 -1.72 15.10
CA LYS A 98 2.32 -1.77 15.75
C LYS A 98 1.54 -0.46 15.54
N ARG A 99 2.20 0.69 15.65
CA ARG A 99 1.57 2.00 15.45
C ARG A 99 1.20 2.26 13.98
N VAL A 100 2.00 1.81 13.02
CA VAL A 100 1.63 1.84 11.59
C VAL A 100 0.38 0.99 11.36
N LEU A 101 0.34 -0.23 11.87
CA LEU A 101 -0.83 -1.11 11.70
C LEU A 101 -2.10 -0.50 12.30
N VAL A 102 -2.02 0.08 13.50
CA VAL A 102 -3.16 0.79 14.10
C VAL A 102 -3.56 2.03 13.30
N TYR A 103 -2.59 2.77 12.76
CA TYR A 103 -2.88 3.90 11.89
C TYR A 103 -3.66 3.46 10.64
N LEU A 104 -3.29 2.34 10.01
CA LEU A 104 -3.94 1.82 8.80
C LEU A 104 -5.38 1.34 9.03
N GLU A 105 -5.75 1.01 10.27
CA GLU A 105 -7.13 0.67 10.65
C GLU A 105 -8.06 1.89 10.73
N GLY A 106 -7.50 3.10 10.76
CA GLY A 106 -8.28 4.33 10.85
C GLY A 106 -9.03 4.65 9.55
N VAL A 107 -10.16 5.35 9.69
CA VAL A 107 -11.01 5.81 8.58
C VAL A 107 -10.64 7.26 8.25
N GLY A 108 -10.58 7.57 6.95
CA GLY A 108 -10.29 8.90 6.44
C GLY A 108 -8.98 9.50 6.95
N HIS A 109 -8.89 10.82 6.94
CA HIS A 109 -7.77 11.56 7.52
C HIS A 109 -7.85 11.60 9.05
N PRO A 110 -6.71 11.61 9.78
CA PRO A 110 -6.72 11.90 11.21
C PRO A 110 -7.34 13.27 11.49
N PRO A 111 -8.18 13.44 12.52
CA PRO A 111 -8.83 14.72 12.82
C PRO A 111 -7.87 15.90 13.02
N SER A 112 -6.66 15.62 13.51
CA SER A 112 -5.59 16.60 13.70
C SER A 112 -5.04 17.17 12.39
N CYS A 113 -5.36 16.60 11.23
CA CYS A 113 -4.86 17.01 9.92
C CYS A 113 -5.79 18.01 9.20
N ARG A 114 -7.03 18.19 9.70
CA ARG A 114 -8.01 19.10 9.10
C ARG A 114 -7.49 20.53 9.17
N ASP A 115 -7.51 21.23 8.04
CA ASP A 115 -7.07 22.61 7.84
C ASP A 115 -5.56 22.85 8.03
N SER A 116 -4.80 21.90 8.57
CA SER A 116 -3.35 21.99 8.73
C SER A 116 -2.58 21.30 7.60
N LEU A 117 -3.05 20.13 7.17
CA LEU A 117 -2.40 19.29 6.13
C LEU A 117 -3.33 19.02 4.96
N VAL A 118 -4.64 19.01 5.22
CA VAL A 118 -5.69 18.71 4.24
C VAL A 118 -6.76 19.77 4.38
N ASP A 119 -7.16 20.38 3.28
CA ASP A 119 -8.24 21.37 3.31
C ASP A 119 -9.57 20.76 3.78
N ALA A 120 -10.44 21.58 4.37
CA ALA A 120 -11.73 21.12 4.89
C ALA A 120 -12.59 20.39 3.85
N ARG A 121 -12.49 20.72 2.55
CA ARG A 121 -13.31 20.09 1.51
C ARG A 121 -12.82 18.67 1.24
N GLN A 122 -11.53 18.48 1.04
CA GLN A 122 -10.93 17.16 0.85
C GLN A 122 -11.14 16.29 2.09
N PHE A 123 -10.98 16.87 3.28
CA PHE A 123 -11.23 16.17 4.54
C PHE A 123 -12.67 15.62 4.61
N GLU A 124 -13.67 16.42 4.27
CA GLU A 124 -15.07 15.98 4.26
C GLU A 124 -15.40 14.98 3.15
N GLN A 125 -14.68 15.03 2.03
CA GLN A 125 -14.83 14.05 0.93
C GLN A 125 -14.31 12.67 1.35
N ASP A 126 -13.19 12.61 2.06
CA ASP A 126 -12.52 11.35 2.40
C ASP A 126 -12.85 10.82 3.80
N LYS A 127 -13.68 11.53 4.58
CA LYS A 127 -13.93 11.21 6.01
C LYS A 127 -14.45 9.79 6.26
N ASP A 128 -15.17 9.22 5.30
CA ASP A 128 -15.78 7.89 5.39
C ASP A 128 -14.96 6.81 4.62
N SER A 129 -13.80 7.19 4.08
CA SER A 129 -12.95 6.28 3.31
C SER A 129 -12.23 5.29 4.23
N SER A 130 -12.65 4.02 4.18
CA SER A 130 -12.08 2.94 4.99
C SER A 130 -10.70 2.47 4.52
N ASN A 131 -10.27 2.85 3.33
CA ASN A 131 -9.00 2.42 2.72
C ASN A 131 -8.05 3.58 2.37
N LEU A 132 -8.41 4.85 2.62
CA LEU A 132 -7.57 6.00 2.32
C LEU A 132 -6.14 5.85 2.84
N ARG A 133 -5.99 5.49 4.11
CA ARG A 133 -4.67 5.38 4.75
C ARG A 133 -3.81 4.26 4.15
N CYS A 134 -4.46 3.18 3.69
CA CYS A 134 -3.82 2.09 2.95
C CYS A 134 -3.37 2.55 1.56
N LEU A 135 -4.22 3.30 0.85
CA LEU A 135 -3.89 3.88 -0.46
C LEU A 135 -2.70 4.84 -0.36
N LEU A 136 -2.71 5.75 0.63
CA LEU A 136 -1.62 6.69 0.87
C LEU A 136 -0.29 5.98 1.16
N LEU A 137 -0.32 4.88 1.91
CA LEU A 137 0.88 4.09 2.17
C LEU A 137 1.40 3.39 0.91
N LEU A 138 0.51 2.81 0.08
CA LEU A 138 0.92 2.21 -1.20
C LEU A 138 1.50 3.25 -2.14
N GLN A 139 0.88 4.41 -2.24
CA GLN A 139 1.36 5.50 -3.09
C GLN A 139 2.73 5.98 -2.62
N ALA A 140 2.91 6.25 -1.33
CA ALA A 140 4.21 6.67 -0.81
C ALA A 140 5.31 5.61 -1.01
N SER A 141 4.98 4.33 -0.83
CA SER A 141 5.96 3.25 -0.91
C SER A 141 6.18 2.70 -2.31
N SER A 142 5.26 2.88 -3.27
CA SER A 142 5.35 2.22 -4.58
C SER A 142 4.97 3.11 -5.76
N ASP A 143 4.64 4.38 -5.51
CA ASP A 143 4.10 5.33 -6.49
C ASP A 143 2.86 4.80 -7.23
N SER A 144 2.12 3.89 -6.59
CA SER A 144 0.94 3.24 -7.14
C SER A 144 -0.14 3.08 -6.08
N ASP A 145 -1.40 3.17 -6.51
CA ASP A 145 -2.58 2.84 -5.69
C ASP A 145 -2.99 1.36 -5.80
N LEU A 146 -2.24 0.58 -6.58
CA LEU A 146 -2.47 -0.85 -6.80
C LEU A 146 -1.49 -1.67 -5.96
N MET A 147 -1.99 -2.75 -5.35
CA MET A 147 -1.14 -3.73 -4.70
C MET A 147 -0.21 -4.42 -5.72
N PRO A 148 1.06 -4.68 -5.37
CA PRO A 148 1.95 -5.49 -6.19
C PRO A 148 1.34 -6.86 -6.52
N PHE A 149 1.79 -7.45 -7.62
CA PHE A 149 1.39 -8.81 -7.96
C PHE A 149 2.12 -9.82 -7.06
N GLY A 150 1.45 -10.94 -6.75
CA GLY A 150 1.99 -11.99 -5.88
C GLY A 150 1.64 -11.79 -4.40
N SER A 151 2.00 -12.79 -3.58
CA SER A 151 1.76 -12.78 -2.12
C SER A 151 3.02 -12.52 -1.29
N ASP A 152 4.18 -12.39 -1.94
CA ASP A 152 5.52 -12.30 -1.34
C ASP A 152 6.07 -10.87 -1.29
N TRP A 153 5.31 -9.88 -1.76
CA TRP A 153 5.70 -8.48 -1.66
C TRP A 153 5.67 -7.99 -0.21
N THR A 154 6.45 -6.94 0.06
CA THR A 154 6.50 -6.29 1.37
C THR A 154 6.65 -4.78 1.21
N ILE A 155 6.20 -4.03 2.22
CA ILE A 155 6.52 -2.62 2.46
C ILE A 155 7.44 -2.59 3.67
N ARG A 156 8.69 -2.19 3.48
CA ARG A 156 9.72 -2.23 4.51
C ARG A 156 9.97 -0.86 5.10
N PHE A 157 9.90 -0.73 6.42
CA PHE A 157 10.44 0.43 7.13
C PHE A 157 11.81 0.07 7.68
N GLU A 158 12.81 0.87 7.35
CA GLU A 158 14.19 0.69 7.80
C GLU A 158 14.51 1.76 8.83
N LEU A 159 14.62 1.35 10.09
CA LEU A 159 14.83 2.26 11.21
C LEU A 159 16.32 2.40 11.49
N THR A 160 16.79 3.64 11.54
CA THR A 160 18.19 3.99 11.83
C THR A 160 18.26 4.94 13.03
N LEU A 161 19.41 4.94 13.71
CA LEU A 161 19.72 5.96 14.70
C LEU A 161 20.12 7.27 13.99
N PRO A 162 19.85 8.43 14.60
CA PRO A 162 20.27 9.72 14.05
C PRO A 162 21.80 9.84 14.10
N ASP A 163 22.37 10.45 13.06
CA ASP A 163 23.69 11.06 13.17
C ASP A 163 23.61 12.22 14.18
N GLU A 164 24.67 12.45 14.96
CA GLU A 164 24.72 13.27 16.20
C GLU A 164 24.14 14.70 16.11
N GLU A 165 23.77 15.18 14.92
CA GLU A 165 23.29 16.54 14.66
C GLU A 165 21.77 16.66 14.39
N ALA A 166 21.03 15.55 14.24
CA ALA A 166 19.61 15.60 13.88
C ALA A 166 18.68 15.73 15.11
N ASN A 167 18.29 16.97 15.46
CA ASN A 167 17.33 17.22 16.55
C ASN A 167 15.86 17.23 16.09
N ASP A 168 15.58 17.62 14.85
CA ASP A 168 14.22 17.74 14.34
C ASP A 168 13.65 16.40 13.84
N ALA A 169 12.32 16.33 13.69
CA ALA A 169 11.67 15.18 13.10
C ALA A 169 12.04 15.09 11.61
N VAL A 170 12.90 14.14 11.26
CA VAL A 170 13.37 13.94 9.88
C VAL A 170 12.24 13.32 9.05
N PRO A 171 12.02 13.78 7.80
CA PRO A 171 11.06 13.15 6.91
C PRO A 171 11.42 11.69 6.61
N ILE A 172 10.41 10.86 6.32
CA ILE A 172 10.65 9.49 5.83
C ILE A 172 11.17 9.58 4.39
N SER A 173 12.33 8.98 4.13
CA SER A 173 12.88 8.85 2.78
C SER A 173 12.31 7.62 2.10
N TRP A 174 11.54 7.83 1.03
CA TRP A 174 10.86 6.74 0.32
C TRP A 174 11.67 6.25 -0.89
N HIS A 175 11.80 4.93 -1.00
CA HIS A 175 12.46 4.24 -2.10
C HIS A 175 11.44 3.37 -2.83
N THR A 176 10.73 3.95 -3.80
CA THR A 176 9.58 3.31 -4.45
C THR A 176 9.94 2.01 -5.20
N CYS A 177 11.13 1.97 -5.81
CA CYS A 177 11.66 0.76 -6.45
C CYS A 177 11.85 -0.43 -5.49
N LEU A 178 12.12 -0.14 -4.21
CA LEU A 178 12.36 -1.15 -3.17
C LEU A 178 11.13 -1.38 -2.28
N ARG A 179 10.10 -0.54 -2.42
CA ARG A 179 8.97 -0.46 -1.50
C ARG A 179 9.42 -0.31 -0.05
N SER A 180 10.33 0.63 0.18
CA SER A 180 10.83 0.92 1.52
C SER A 180 10.75 2.39 1.90
N GLY A 181 10.67 2.64 3.21
CA GLY A 181 10.79 3.95 3.82
C GLY A 181 11.89 3.92 4.89
N GLU A 182 12.91 4.76 4.74
CA GLU A 182 13.94 4.93 5.76
C GLU A 182 13.46 5.92 6.82
N VAL A 183 13.59 5.53 8.08
CA VAL A 183 13.11 6.27 9.24
C VAL A 183 14.27 6.51 10.19
N THR A 184 14.74 7.76 10.23
CA THR A 184 15.70 8.18 11.24
C THR A 184 14.97 8.46 12.55
N LEU A 185 15.35 7.73 13.61
CA LEU A 185 14.79 7.88 14.94
C LEU A 185 15.39 9.07 15.70
N SER A 186 15.19 10.27 15.17
CA SER A 186 15.62 11.50 15.85
C SER A 186 14.93 11.66 17.21
N PRO A 187 15.47 12.49 18.13
CA PRO A 187 14.86 12.71 19.44
C PRO A 187 13.37 13.06 19.37
N ALA A 188 12.95 13.88 18.40
CA ALA A 188 11.55 14.22 18.18
C ALA A 188 10.70 13.02 17.76
N VAL A 189 11.19 12.18 16.85
CA VAL A 189 10.48 10.94 16.42
C VAL A 189 10.39 9.96 17.58
N LEU A 190 11.47 9.81 18.36
CA LEU A 190 11.49 8.96 19.55
C LEU A 190 10.49 9.43 20.61
N GLU A 191 10.40 10.75 20.85
CA GLU A 191 9.42 11.31 21.78
C GLU A 191 8.00 10.94 21.33
N ILE A 192 7.65 11.18 20.07
CA ILE A 192 6.33 10.84 19.52
C ILE A 192 6.07 9.32 19.60
N LEU A 193 7.08 8.50 19.29
CA LEU A 193 6.99 7.04 19.22
C LEU A 193 6.90 6.35 20.59
N THR A 194 7.52 6.92 21.62
CA THR A 194 7.57 6.35 22.97
C THR A 194 6.51 6.93 23.90
N LYS A 195 5.91 8.08 23.55
CA LYS A 195 4.84 8.70 24.33
C LYS A 195 3.68 7.72 24.56
N PRO A 196 3.28 7.47 25.82
CA PRO A 196 2.16 6.58 26.11
C PRO A 196 0.86 7.13 25.53
N SER A 197 0.09 6.28 24.85
CA SER A 197 -1.28 6.61 24.45
C SER A 197 -2.28 6.01 25.42
N ARG A 198 -3.24 6.81 25.88
CA ARG A 198 -4.38 6.34 26.68
C ARG A 198 -5.46 5.67 25.82
N THR A 199 -5.42 5.93 24.52
CA THR A 199 -6.36 5.43 23.51
C THR A 199 -5.63 4.54 22.52
N ARG A 200 -6.38 3.71 21.79
CA ARG A 200 -5.80 2.92 20.67
C ARG A 200 -5.09 3.84 19.66
N HIS A 201 -5.74 4.96 19.33
CA HIS A 201 -5.22 5.99 18.44
C HIS A 201 -4.27 6.94 19.17
N HIS A 202 -3.16 7.32 18.53
CA HIS A 202 -2.19 8.25 19.09
C HIS A 202 -2.10 9.50 18.20
N ALA A 203 -2.81 10.56 18.58
CA ALA A 203 -3.06 11.71 17.71
C ALA A 203 -1.78 12.35 17.12
N GLU A 204 -0.73 12.56 17.94
CA GLU A 204 0.53 13.15 17.47
C GLU A 204 1.28 12.25 16.49
N TRP A 205 1.36 10.95 16.79
CA TRP A 205 1.93 9.95 15.89
C TRP A 205 1.16 9.85 14.58
N GLU A 206 -0.17 9.75 14.64
CA GLU A 206 -1.00 9.67 13.44
C GLU A 206 -0.87 10.93 12.60
N HIS A 207 -0.81 12.10 13.23
CA HIS A 207 -0.58 13.36 12.53
C HIS A 207 0.77 13.36 11.81
N TRP A 208 1.85 13.05 12.53
CA TRP A 208 3.20 13.00 11.98
C TRP A 208 3.30 11.97 10.85
N PHE A 209 2.88 10.73 11.08
CA PHE A 209 3.00 9.68 10.06
C PHE A 209 2.14 9.99 8.84
N HIS A 210 0.92 10.50 9.03
CA HIS A 210 0.05 10.91 7.94
C HIS A 210 0.66 12.06 7.12
N SER A 211 1.31 13.03 7.76
CA SER A 211 1.99 14.11 7.05
C SER A 211 3.12 13.58 6.16
N GLN A 212 3.87 12.56 6.62
CA GLN A 212 4.92 11.93 5.80
C GLN A 212 4.37 11.29 4.53
N LEU A 213 3.22 10.61 4.63
CA LEU A 213 2.57 10.01 3.48
C LEU A 213 2.04 11.06 2.50
N LEU A 214 1.39 12.11 3.01
CA LEU A 214 0.86 13.18 2.15
C LEU A 214 1.98 13.91 1.41
N VAL A 215 3.07 14.27 2.09
CA VAL A 215 4.22 14.96 1.46
C VAL A 215 4.82 14.09 0.35
N SER A 216 4.97 12.79 0.60
CA SER A 216 5.44 11.84 -0.42
C SER A 216 4.50 11.76 -1.63
N CYS A 217 3.19 11.63 -1.40
CA CYS A 217 2.21 11.50 -2.48
C CYS A 217 2.04 12.80 -3.30
N MET A 218 2.17 13.96 -2.66
CA MET A 218 2.09 15.26 -3.35
C MET A 218 3.35 15.57 -4.17
N GLY A 219 4.52 15.10 -3.75
CA GLY A 219 5.77 15.25 -4.49
C GLY A 219 5.74 14.56 -5.87
N SER A 220 5.11 13.38 -5.96
CA SER A 220 4.98 12.63 -7.23
C SER A 220 4.10 13.32 -8.28
N GLN A 221 3.19 14.24 -7.89
CA GLN A 221 2.32 14.93 -8.84
C GLN A 221 3.03 16.07 -9.61
N TYR A 222 4.25 16.47 -9.20
CA TYR A 222 4.99 17.58 -9.78
C TYR A 222 6.22 17.20 -10.62
N THR A 223 6.52 15.91 -10.78
CA THR A 223 7.66 15.41 -11.60
C THR A 223 7.25 14.90 -12.98
N ALA A 224 5.97 15.01 -13.36
CA ALA A 224 5.44 14.58 -14.66
C ALA A 224 5.08 15.77 -15.60
N LEU A 225 5.86 16.85 -15.58
CA LEU A 225 5.80 17.95 -16.56
C LEU A 225 7.16 18.18 -17.21
#